data_AF-A0A662M2E4-F1
#
_entry.id   AF-A0A662M2E4-F1
#
_cell.length_a   1.000
_cell.length_b   1.000
_cell.length_c   1.000
_cell.angle_alpha   90.00
_cell.angle_beta   90.00
_cell.angle_gamma   90.00
#
_symmetry.space_group_name_H-M   'P 1'
#
loop_
_entity.id
_entity.type
_entity.pdbx_description
1 polymer ?
#
loop_
_entity_poly.entity_id
_entity_poly.type
_entity_poly.pdbx_seq_one_letter_code
_entity_poly.pdbx_strand_id
1 'polypeptide(L)'
;MGTKSKRKETDRKLKTNWKIYDLAMKYEDEWFIQNAKKVIDKMPEPWETSKMGRPPKHPPKSLVLALFIKTKDCRTYRNTESFLRENDRYKKLGFTSPPGKTTLQEAMAKLPEYYLEKLEMELSGILKKPKNI
;
A
#
# COMPACT_ATOMS: atom_id res chain seq x y z
N MET A 1 -5.68 35.00 -0.75
CA MET A 1 -5.85 33.92 -1.74
C MET A 1 -5.45 32.60 -1.11
N GLY A 2 -6.44 31.78 -0.71
CA GLY A 2 -6.20 30.55 0.05
C GLY A 2 -5.96 29.36 -0.87
N THR A 3 -4.72 28.85 -0.91
CA THR A 3 -4.37 27.57 -1.55
C THR A 3 -4.71 26.40 -0.62
N LYS A 4 -6.00 26.20 -0.36
CA LYS A 4 -6.50 24.96 0.24
C LYS A 4 -7.36 24.27 -0.81
N SER A 5 -6.94 23.07 -1.25
CA SER A 5 -7.80 21.99 -1.79
C SER A 5 -7.25 21.33 -3.07
N LYS A 6 -6.14 20.62 -2.95
CA LYS A 6 -5.84 19.44 -3.80
C LYS A 6 -5.34 18.22 -3.02
N ARG A 7 -5.03 18.38 -1.72
CA ARG A 7 -4.48 17.30 -0.87
C ARG A 7 -5.52 16.33 -0.30
N LYS A 8 -6.81 16.65 -0.35
CA LYS A 8 -7.88 15.82 0.23
C LYS A 8 -8.50 14.79 -0.72
N GLU A 9 -8.24 14.89 -2.01
CA GLU A 9 -8.97 14.12 -3.02
C GLU A 9 -8.30 12.76 -3.31
N THR A 10 -6.97 12.70 -3.29
CA THR A 10 -6.20 11.46 -3.53
C THR A 10 -6.32 10.44 -2.40
N ASP A 11 -6.44 10.87 -1.14
CA ASP A 11 -6.72 9.95 -0.01
C ASP A 11 -8.13 9.34 -0.06
N ARG A 12 -9.04 9.92 -0.86
CA ARG A 12 -10.44 9.46 -0.96
C ARG A 12 -10.57 8.13 -1.72
N LYS A 13 -9.59 7.79 -2.57
CA LYS A 13 -9.55 6.56 -3.39
C LYS A 13 -9.29 5.28 -2.57
N LEU A 14 -8.54 5.40 -1.48
CA LEU A 14 -8.24 4.30 -0.55
C LEU A 14 -9.20 4.25 0.65
N LYS A 15 -10.26 5.05 0.63
CA LYS A 15 -11.20 5.18 1.76
C LYS A 15 -12.13 3.97 1.90
N THR A 16 -11.88 2.92 1.14
CA THR A 16 -12.83 1.85 0.89
C THR A 16 -12.52 0.74 1.93
N ASN A 17 -13.53 0.45 2.75
CA ASN A 17 -13.57 -0.56 3.81
C ASN A 17 -12.66 -0.43 5.06
N TRP A 18 -13.05 0.45 5.98
CA TRP A 18 -12.59 0.43 7.40
C TRP A 18 -12.65 -0.95 8.08
N LYS A 19 -13.53 -1.85 7.66
CA LYS A 19 -13.64 -3.22 8.21
C LYS A 19 -12.41 -4.10 7.96
N ILE A 20 -11.72 -3.92 6.83
CA ILE A 20 -10.48 -4.65 6.53
C ILE A 20 -9.36 -4.15 7.43
N TYR A 21 -9.30 -2.83 7.66
CA TYR A 21 -8.32 -2.20 8.54
C TYR A 21 -8.52 -2.56 10.01
N ASP A 22 -9.78 -2.66 10.45
CA ASP A 22 -10.12 -3.09 11.81
C ASP A 22 -9.76 -4.57 12.05
N LEU A 23 -10.02 -5.44 11.06
CA LEU A 23 -9.52 -6.82 11.06
C LEU A 23 -7.99 -6.87 11.05
N ALA A 24 -7.34 -6.01 10.27
CA ALA A 24 -5.87 -5.92 10.23
C ALA A 24 -5.26 -5.34 11.51
N MET A 25 -5.97 -4.52 12.29
CA MET A 25 -5.55 -4.08 13.63
C MET A 25 -5.71 -5.20 14.66
N LYS A 26 -6.65 -6.14 14.43
CA LYS A 26 -6.87 -7.31 15.29
C LYS A 26 -5.79 -8.40 15.12
N TYR A 27 -5.09 -8.43 13.99
CA TYR A 27 -3.98 -9.36 13.71
C TYR A 27 -2.63 -8.62 13.71
N GLU A 28 -1.52 -9.31 14.04
CA GLU A 28 -0.18 -8.72 14.01
C GLU A 28 0.15 -8.12 12.64
N ASP A 29 0.86 -6.98 12.65
CA ASP A 29 1.29 -6.27 11.43
C ASP A 29 2.03 -7.20 10.46
N GLU A 30 2.82 -8.15 10.97
CA GLU A 30 3.56 -9.10 10.15
C GLU A 30 2.65 -10.06 9.39
N TRP A 31 1.64 -10.62 10.06
CA TRP A 31 0.69 -11.54 9.42
C TRP A 31 -0.09 -10.83 8.32
N PHE A 32 -0.53 -9.59 8.57
CA PHE A 32 -1.20 -8.78 7.57
C PHE A 32 -0.30 -8.48 6.37
N ILE A 33 0.93 -8.02 6.61
CA ILE A 33 1.90 -7.72 5.54
C ILE A 33 2.19 -8.96 4.69
N GLN A 34 2.34 -10.14 5.31
CA GLN A 34 2.57 -11.38 4.57
C GLN A 34 1.37 -11.77 3.70
N ASN A 35 0.14 -11.67 4.20
CA ASN A 35 -1.05 -12.00 3.42
C ASN A 35 -1.30 -10.99 2.29
N ALA A 36 -1.18 -9.70 2.57
CA ALA A 36 -1.28 -8.65 1.55
C ALA A 36 -0.21 -8.81 0.48
N LYS A 37 1.02 -9.17 0.86
CA LYS A 37 2.08 -9.50 -0.10
C LYS A 37 1.69 -10.70 -0.98
N LYS A 38 1.16 -11.78 -0.41
CA LYS A 38 0.69 -12.97 -1.18
C LYS A 38 -0.42 -12.63 -2.17
N VAL A 39 -1.35 -11.74 -1.80
CA VAL A 39 -2.43 -11.29 -2.70
C VAL A 39 -1.85 -10.46 -3.84
N ILE A 40 -1.04 -9.44 -3.52
CA ILE A 40 -0.42 -8.56 -4.52
C ILE A 40 0.47 -9.34 -5.48
N ASP A 41 1.17 -10.37 -4.99
CA ASP A 41 2.05 -11.18 -5.83
C ASP A 41 1.26 -11.97 -6.90
N LYS A 42 0.07 -12.45 -6.56
CA LYS A 42 -0.87 -13.11 -7.50
C LYS A 42 -1.58 -12.15 -8.44
N MET A 43 -1.62 -10.86 -8.11
CA MET A 43 -2.24 -9.84 -8.96
C MET A 43 -1.31 -9.42 -10.10
N PRO A 44 -1.87 -8.94 -11.23
CA PRO A 44 -1.08 -8.31 -12.30
C PRO A 44 -0.34 -7.07 -11.79
N GLU A 45 0.58 -6.51 -12.57
CA GLU A 45 1.21 -5.25 -12.17
C GLU A 45 0.17 -4.13 -12.06
N PRO A 46 0.25 -3.26 -11.03
CA PRO A 46 -0.73 -2.21 -10.79
C PRO A 46 -0.69 -1.10 -11.84
N TRP A 47 0.45 -0.86 -12.48
CA TRP A 47 0.61 0.05 -13.60
C TRP A 47 1.80 -0.40 -14.44
N GLU A 48 1.80 -0.03 -15.73
CA GLU A 48 2.91 -0.34 -16.62
C GLU A 48 4.18 0.38 -16.17
N THR A 49 5.26 -0.38 -15.99
CA THR A 49 6.59 0.19 -15.81
C THR A 49 7.17 0.50 -17.19
N SER A 50 7.48 1.78 -17.44
CA SER A 50 8.16 2.14 -18.70
C SER A 50 9.48 1.38 -18.78
N LYS A 51 9.62 0.54 -19.81
CA LYS A 51 10.86 -0.17 -20.15
C LYS A 51 11.87 0.75 -20.84
N MET A 52 11.44 1.91 -21.32
CA MET A 52 12.32 2.94 -21.86
C MET A 52 12.69 3.96 -20.77
N GLY A 53 14.00 4.11 -20.53
CA GLY A 53 14.58 5.05 -19.58
C GLY A 53 15.25 4.38 -18.38
N ARG A 54 15.41 5.14 -17.28
CA ARG A 54 16.02 4.62 -16.04
C ARG A 54 15.11 3.53 -15.46
N PRO A 55 15.65 2.34 -15.12
CA PRO A 55 14.84 1.28 -14.54
C PRO A 55 14.13 1.77 -13.27
N PRO A 56 12.88 1.33 -13.02
CA PRO A 56 12.14 1.71 -11.84
C PRO A 56 12.95 1.30 -10.59
N LYS A 57 13.26 2.27 -9.73
CA LYS A 57 14.07 2.07 -8.53
C LYS A 57 13.39 1.15 -7.50
N HIS A 58 12.07 1.05 -7.56
CA HIS A 58 11.27 0.26 -6.63
C HIS A 58 10.21 -0.54 -7.38
N PRO A 59 9.95 -1.80 -6.98
CA PRO A 59 8.91 -2.62 -7.59
C PRO A 59 7.51 -2.02 -7.32
N PRO A 60 6.63 -1.94 -8.34
CA PRO A 60 5.28 -1.38 -8.20
C PRO A 60 4.46 -2.04 -7.11
N LYS A 61 4.52 -3.38 -7.04
CA LYS A 61 3.82 -4.21 -6.06
C LYS A 61 4.16 -3.83 -4.61
N SER A 62 5.44 -3.63 -4.30
CA SER A 62 5.87 -3.21 -2.96
C SER A 62 5.42 -1.78 -2.65
N LEU A 63 5.37 -0.89 -3.64
CA LEU A 63 4.82 0.47 -3.46
C LEU A 63 3.34 0.43 -3.08
N VAL A 64 2.54 -0.45 -3.71
CA VAL A 64 1.14 -0.65 -3.30
C VAL A 64 1.04 -1.10 -1.86
N LEU A 65 1.88 -2.06 -1.44
CA LEU A 65 1.88 -2.57 -0.07
C LEU A 65 2.26 -1.48 0.95
N ALA A 66 3.23 -0.63 0.63
CA ALA A 66 3.60 0.52 1.45
C ALA A 66 2.46 1.57 1.57
N LEU A 67 1.76 1.84 0.46
CA LEU A 67 0.58 2.70 0.45
C LEU A 67 -0.56 2.11 1.27
N PHE A 68 -0.67 0.78 1.29
CA PHE A 68 -1.68 0.08 2.08
C PHE A 68 -1.43 0.20 3.59
N ILE A 69 -0.17 0.12 4.03
CA ILE A 69 0.23 0.39 5.42
C ILE A 69 -0.05 1.85 5.79
N LYS A 70 0.29 2.79 4.90
CA LYS A 70 -0.02 4.22 5.11
C LYS A 70 -1.50 4.40 5.45
N THR A 71 -2.39 3.75 4.70
CA THR A 71 -3.84 3.88 4.88
C THR A 71 -4.37 3.13 6.08
N LYS A 72 -3.81 1.95 6.40
CA LYS A 72 -4.10 1.24 7.65
C LYS A 72 -3.82 2.11 8.86
N ASP A 73 -2.63 2.68 8.94
CA ASP A 73 -2.19 3.45 10.11
C ASP A 73 -2.64 4.92 10.05
N CYS A 74 -3.42 5.31 9.03
CA CYS A 74 -3.81 6.70 8.78
C CYS A 74 -2.61 7.68 8.81
N ARG A 75 -1.44 7.23 8.34
CA ARG A 75 -0.19 8.01 8.37
C ARG A 75 -0.08 8.95 7.18
N THR A 76 0.68 10.02 7.38
CA THR A 76 1.14 10.88 6.27
C THR A 76 2.27 10.19 5.50
N TYR A 77 2.47 10.54 4.22
CA TYR A 77 3.58 10.01 3.41
C TYR A 77 4.96 10.14 4.07
N ARG A 78 5.20 11.25 4.79
CA ARG A 78 6.45 11.49 5.53
C ARG A 78 6.59 10.50 6.68
N ASN A 79 5.52 10.27 7.44
CA ASN A 79 5.54 9.33 8.56
C ASN A 79 5.64 7.89 8.06
N THR A 80 5.05 7.56 6.91
CA THR A 80 5.23 6.25 6.26
C THR A 80 6.68 6.06 5.84
N GLU A 81 7.34 7.05 5.24
CA GLU A 81 8.77 6.96 4.92
C GLU A 81 9.60 6.69 6.18
N SER A 82 9.38 7.45 7.27
CA SER A 82 10.07 7.23 8.55
C SER A 82 9.80 5.84 9.11
N PHE A 83 8.55 5.37 9.10
CA PHE A 83 8.16 4.04 9.55
C PHE A 83 8.83 2.92 8.74
N LEU A 84 8.96 3.10 7.43
CA LEU A 84 9.61 2.13 6.55
C LEU A 84 11.11 2.05 6.81
N ARG A 85 11.76 3.18 7.06
CA ARG A 85 13.19 3.26 7.41
C ARG A 85 13.48 2.67 8.78
N GLU A 86 12.57 2.84 9.72
CA GLU A 86 12.69 2.29 11.07
C GLU A 86 12.78 0.76 11.02
N ASN A 87 13.79 0.21 11.69
CA ASN A 87 14.06 -1.24 11.77
C ASN A 87 14.12 -1.95 10.41
N ASP A 88 14.55 -1.25 9.35
CA ASP A 88 14.63 -1.79 7.99
C ASP A 88 13.32 -2.47 7.50
N ARG A 89 12.16 -2.01 7.97
CA ARG A 89 10.85 -2.60 7.62
C ARG A 89 10.58 -2.62 6.11
N TYR A 90 11.18 -1.70 5.35
CA TYR A 90 11.16 -1.71 3.88
C TYR A 90 11.65 -3.05 3.27
N LYS A 91 12.58 -3.77 3.92
CA LYS A 91 13.05 -5.07 3.45
C LYS A 91 11.94 -6.12 3.49
N LYS A 92 11.11 -6.14 4.54
CA LYS A 92 9.97 -7.07 4.67
C LYS A 92 8.95 -6.89 3.55
N LEU A 93 8.82 -5.66 3.06
CA LEU A 93 7.94 -5.26 1.96
C LEU A 93 8.51 -5.59 0.57
N GLY A 94 9.75 -6.07 0.49
CA GLY A 94 10.42 -6.40 -0.77
C GLY A 94 11.13 -5.22 -1.44
N PHE A 95 11.41 -4.13 -0.70
CA PHE A 95 12.24 -3.05 -1.22
C PHE A 95 13.73 -3.30 -0.98
N THR A 96 14.55 -3.01 -1.99
CA THR A 96 16.02 -2.94 -1.85
C THR A 96 16.47 -1.67 -1.12
N SER A 97 15.69 -0.59 -1.22
CA SER A 97 15.94 0.68 -0.54
C SER A 97 14.63 1.32 -0.11
N PRO A 98 14.59 2.08 1.00
CA PRO A 98 13.36 2.68 1.48
C PRO A 98 12.80 3.67 0.44
N PRO A 99 11.50 3.58 0.08
CA PRO A 99 10.90 4.55 -0.82
C PRO A 99 10.77 5.90 -0.12
N GLY A 100 11.08 6.98 -0.84
CA GLY A 100 10.89 8.34 -0.33
C GLY A 100 9.43 8.78 -0.37
N LYS A 101 9.09 9.84 0.39
CA LYS A 101 7.74 10.43 0.39
C LYS A 101 7.22 10.74 -1.02
N THR A 102 8.07 11.26 -1.91
CA THR A 102 7.69 11.65 -3.28
C THR A 102 7.38 10.43 -4.12
N THR A 103 8.17 9.37 -3.97
CA THR A 103 7.95 8.08 -4.63
C THR A 103 6.61 7.46 -4.23
N LEU A 104 6.26 7.54 -2.94
CA LEU A 104 4.95 7.08 -2.46
C LEU A 104 3.80 7.94 -3.04
N GLN A 105 3.98 9.26 -3.11
CA GLN A 105 2.97 10.15 -3.72
C GLN A 105 2.76 9.88 -5.20
N GLU A 106 3.84 9.70 -5.97
CA GLU A 106 3.77 9.34 -7.38
C GLU A 106 3.11 7.97 -7.59
N ALA A 107 3.46 6.99 -6.76
CA ALA A 107 2.85 5.66 -6.79
C ALA A 107 1.33 5.75 -6.53
N MET A 108 0.91 6.56 -5.56
CA MET A 108 -0.51 6.78 -5.26
C MET A 108 -1.25 7.42 -6.44
N ALA A 109 -0.61 8.35 -7.15
CA ALA A 109 -1.22 8.99 -8.32
C ALA A 109 -1.35 8.02 -9.51
N LYS A 110 -0.45 7.04 -9.64
CA LYS A 110 -0.46 6.02 -10.70
C LYS A 110 -1.38 4.84 -10.39
N LEU A 111 -1.71 4.63 -9.12
CA LEU A 111 -2.46 3.47 -8.68
C LEU A 111 -3.92 3.54 -9.17
N PRO A 112 -4.41 2.55 -9.93
CA PRO A 112 -5.79 2.53 -10.36
C PRO A 112 -6.73 2.21 -9.19
N GLU A 113 -7.91 2.82 -9.18
CA GLU A 113 -8.95 2.53 -8.18
C GLU A 113 -9.41 1.06 -8.25
N TYR A 114 -9.60 0.51 -9.45
CA TYR A 114 -10.00 -0.89 -9.62
C TYR A 114 -9.00 -1.88 -8.98
N TYR A 115 -7.71 -1.50 -8.95
CA TYR A 115 -6.68 -2.35 -8.37
C TYR A 115 -6.83 -2.43 -6.85
N LEU A 116 -7.14 -1.28 -6.23
CA LEU A 116 -7.41 -1.19 -4.81
C LEU A 116 -8.65 -1.95 -4.43
N GLU A 117 -9.76 -1.77 -5.16
CA GLU A 117 -11.00 -2.49 -4.89
C GLU A 117 -10.82 -4.00 -4.99
N LYS A 118 -10.08 -4.48 -6.00
CA LYS A 118 -9.78 -5.90 -6.15
C LYS A 118 -8.92 -6.42 -4.99
N LEU A 119 -7.89 -5.68 -4.61
CA LEU A 119 -7.03 -6.02 -3.48
C LEU A 119 -7.80 -6.07 -2.16
N GLU A 120 -8.69 -5.11 -1.94
CA GLU A 120 -9.61 -5.10 -0.79
C GLU A 120 -10.56 -6.28 -0.81
N MET A 121 -11.15 -6.61 -1.96
CA MET A 121 -12.05 -7.76 -2.09
C MET A 121 -11.33 -9.06 -1.73
N GLU A 122 -10.15 -9.31 -2.30
CA GLU A 122 -9.31 -10.47 -2.03
C GLU A 122 -8.89 -10.55 -0.55
N LEU A 123 -8.41 -9.44 0.02
CA LEU A 123 -8.05 -9.38 1.44
C LEU A 123 -9.24 -9.59 2.36
N SER A 124 -10.40 -9.00 2.04
CA SER A 124 -11.62 -9.22 2.80
C SER A 124 -12.06 -10.68 2.75
N GLY A 125 -11.86 -11.37 1.62
CA GLY A 125 -12.13 -12.80 1.49
C GLY A 125 -11.21 -13.65 2.38
N ILE A 126 -9.93 -13.28 2.48
CA ILE A 126 -8.96 -13.95 3.37
C ILE A 126 -9.29 -13.68 4.84
N LEU A 127 -9.61 -12.43 5.20
CA LEU A 127 -9.89 -12.01 6.57
C LEU A 127 -11.26 -12.46 7.08
N LYS A 128 -12.26 -12.56 6.19
CA LYS A 128 -13.61 -13.05 6.53
C LYS A 128 -13.68 -14.57 6.63
N LYS A 129 -12.72 -15.32 6.10
CA LYS A 129 -12.62 -16.75 6.40
C LYS A 129 -12.23 -16.87 7.87
N PRO A 130 -13.14 -17.25 8.79
CA PRO A 130 -12.70 -17.59 10.13
C PRO A 130 -11.67 -18.71 9.99
N LYS A 131 -10.54 -18.57 10.68
CA LYS A 131 -9.58 -19.65 10.88
C LYS A 131 -10.39 -20.88 11.36
N ASN A 132 -10.52 -21.89 10.51
CA ASN A 132 -10.54 -23.27 10.97
C ASN A 132 -9.08 -23.61 11.26
N ILE A 133 -8.61 -23.24 12.44
CA ILE A 133 -7.46 -23.87 13.10
C ILE A 133 -7.95 -24.24 14.49
#